data_AF-A0A1B2CYY1-F1
#
_entry.id   AF-A0A1B2CYY1-F1
#
_cell.length_a   1.000
_cell.length_b   1.000
_cell.length_c   1.000
_cell.angle_alpha   90.00
_cell.angle_beta   90.00
_cell.angle_gamma   90.00
#
_symmetry.space_group_name_H-M   'P 1'
#
loop_
_entity.id
_entity.type
_entity.pdbx_description
1 polymer ?
#
loop_
_entity_poly.entity_id
_entity_poly.type
_entity_poly.pdbx_seq_one_letter_code
_entity_poly.pdbx_strand_id
1 'polypeptide(L)'
;ATHHGTKRCFMTSQNHGFCVDAFRLPTDWEILFTNTNDNSNEGVTHTYLPYFSVQFHPEHTAGPEDLECLFDVFLESVKDEINGCPRISIKDRITQKLTYQPAVPVAVNRPKKVLILGSGGLSIGQAGEFDYSGSQAIKALKEESIQTLLINPNIATVQTSKGMADKVYFLPITPNYVEQ
;
A
#
# COMPACT_ATOMS: atom_id res chain seq x y z
N ALA A 1 -2.55 10.44 -0.68
CA ALA A 1 -4.02 10.55 -0.80
C ALA A 1 -4.68 9.21 -1.13
N THR A 2 -5.75 8.83 -0.43
CA THR A 2 -6.55 7.62 -0.71
C THR A 2 -7.75 7.96 -1.58
N HIS A 3 -7.88 7.28 -2.73
CA HIS A 3 -9.00 7.44 -3.65
C HIS A 3 -10.25 6.68 -3.16
N HIS A 4 -11.41 7.34 -3.12
CA HIS A 4 -12.62 6.74 -2.57
C HIS A 4 -13.18 5.59 -3.38
N GLY A 5 -13.11 5.66 -4.71
CA GLY A 5 -13.68 4.64 -5.61
C GLY A 5 -12.89 3.33 -5.62
N THR A 6 -11.56 3.41 -5.62
CA THR A 6 -10.68 2.22 -5.75
C THR A 6 -10.05 1.78 -4.43
N LYS A 7 -10.15 2.60 -3.38
CA LYS A 7 -9.47 2.41 -2.08
C LYS A 7 -7.95 2.34 -2.16
N ARG A 8 -7.37 2.70 -3.30
CA ARG A 8 -5.91 2.78 -3.47
C ARG A 8 -5.39 4.05 -2.83
N CYS A 9 -4.25 3.93 -2.17
CA CYS A 9 -3.49 5.05 -1.64
C CYS A 9 -2.34 5.39 -2.60
N PHE A 10 -2.16 6.69 -2.84
CA PHE A 10 -1.13 7.24 -3.72
C PHE A 10 -0.27 8.22 -2.93
N MET A 11 1.01 8.29 -3.25
CA MET A 11 1.89 9.31 -2.71
C MET A 11 1.69 10.60 -3.49
N THR A 12 1.69 11.75 -2.82
CA THR A 12 1.32 13.04 -3.43
C THR A 12 2.19 14.16 -2.89
N SER A 13 2.54 15.14 -3.74
CA SER A 13 3.16 16.39 -3.31
C SER A 13 2.08 17.43 -2.99
N GLN A 14 2.26 18.17 -1.90
CA GLN A 14 1.27 19.10 -1.35
C GLN A 14 1.94 20.34 -0.78
N ASN A 15 1.30 21.50 -0.93
CA ASN A 15 1.71 22.75 -0.30
C ASN A 15 0.51 23.68 -0.09
N HIS A 16 -0.33 23.35 0.88
CA HIS A 16 -1.50 24.16 1.24
C HIS A 16 -1.67 24.22 2.76
N GLY A 17 -2.24 25.31 3.27
CA GLY A 17 -2.54 25.53 4.70
C GLY A 17 -4.03 25.57 5.04
N PHE A 18 -4.89 25.38 4.03
CA PHE A 18 -6.35 25.35 4.14
C PHE A 18 -6.86 24.08 3.46
N CYS A 19 -8.05 23.62 3.84
CA CYS A 19 -8.69 22.46 3.23
C CYS A 19 -10.21 22.68 3.09
N VAL A 20 -10.82 21.95 2.16
CA VAL A 20 -12.28 21.94 1.98
C VAL A 20 -12.92 21.10 3.08
N ASP A 21 -13.98 21.62 3.71
CA ASP A 21 -14.75 20.89 4.73
C ASP A 21 -15.62 19.81 4.05
N ALA A 22 -15.17 18.56 4.18
CA ALA A 22 -15.82 17.38 3.63
C ALA A 22 -17.26 17.15 4.15
N PHE A 23 -17.62 17.68 5.33
CA PHE A 23 -18.95 17.51 5.92
C PHE A 23 -19.97 18.54 5.44
N ARG A 24 -19.51 19.55 4.69
CA ARG A 24 -20.34 20.67 4.21
C ARG A 24 -20.40 20.76 2.69
N LEU A 25 -20.11 19.66 1.99
CA LEU A 25 -20.24 19.59 0.55
C LEU A 25 -21.73 19.69 0.14
N PRO A 26 -22.07 20.41 -0.94
CA PRO A 26 -23.41 20.38 -1.52
C PRO A 26 -23.81 18.97 -1.98
N THR A 27 -25.11 18.72 -2.17
CA THR A 27 -25.64 17.38 -2.47
C THR A 27 -25.09 16.73 -3.73
N ASP A 28 -24.68 17.54 -4.71
CA ASP A 28 -24.20 17.05 -6.02
C ASP A 28 -22.67 16.92 -6.06
N TRP A 29 -22.01 17.04 -4.90
CA TRP A 29 -20.57 16.93 -4.74
C TRP A 29 -20.20 15.78 -3.81
N GLU A 30 -19.16 15.06 -4.19
CA GLU A 30 -18.66 13.90 -3.48
C GLU A 30 -17.16 14.03 -3.21
N ILE A 31 -16.71 13.38 -2.15
CA ILE A 31 -15.29 13.29 -1.82
C ILE A 31 -14.62 12.34 -2.83
N LEU A 32 -13.56 12.82 -3.48
CA LEU A 32 -12.79 12.03 -4.44
C LEU A 32 -11.57 11.39 -3.77
N PHE A 33 -10.83 12.18 -2.99
CA PHE A 33 -9.65 11.74 -2.25
C PHE A 33 -9.70 12.19 -0.79
N THR A 34 -9.09 11.40 0.10
CA THR A 34 -8.90 11.75 1.51
C THR A 34 -7.45 11.50 1.92
N ASN A 35 -6.91 12.36 2.77
CA ASN A 35 -5.58 12.19 3.33
C ASN A 35 -5.57 10.99 4.30
N THR A 36 -4.63 10.06 4.12
CA THR A 36 -4.56 8.84 4.94
C THR A 36 -4.05 9.10 6.36
N ASN A 37 -3.35 10.22 6.58
CA ASN A 37 -2.74 10.55 7.86
C ASN A 37 -3.69 11.32 8.78
N ASP A 38 -4.41 12.32 8.25
CA ASP A 38 -5.24 13.24 9.05
C ASP A 38 -6.72 13.28 8.66
N ASN A 39 -7.14 12.52 7.65
CA ASN A 39 -8.50 12.45 7.12
C ASN A 39 -9.04 13.75 6.49
N SER A 40 -8.19 14.73 6.21
CA SER A 40 -8.57 15.94 5.47
C SER A 40 -8.99 15.63 4.03
N ASN A 41 -9.81 16.52 3.44
CA ASN A 41 -10.22 16.41 2.04
C ASN A 41 -9.02 16.66 1.12
N GLU A 42 -8.84 15.76 0.15
CA GLU A 42 -7.74 15.83 -0.83
C GLU A 42 -8.25 15.98 -2.27
N GLY A 43 -9.57 16.11 -2.43
CA GLY A 43 -10.19 16.23 -3.73
C GLY A 43 -11.69 15.99 -3.68
N VAL A 44 -12.39 16.55 -4.65
CA VAL A 44 -13.84 16.50 -4.79
C VAL A 44 -14.21 16.27 -6.25
N THR A 45 -15.39 15.69 -6.47
CA THR A 45 -15.95 15.49 -7.80
C THR A 45 -17.45 15.77 -7.80
N HIS A 46 -17.97 16.26 -8.91
CA HIS A 46 -19.39 16.48 -9.08
C HIS A 46 -20.05 15.18 -9.59
N THR A 47 -21.24 14.85 -9.08
CA THR A 47 -21.96 13.61 -9.42
C THR A 47 -22.31 13.50 -10.91
N TYR A 48 -22.71 14.60 -11.55
CA TYR A 48 -23.17 14.62 -12.96
C TYR A 48 -22.29 15.46 -13.89
N LEU A 49 -21.71 16.55 -13.38
CA LEU A 49 -20.90 17.47 -14.18
C LEU A 49 -19.46 16.96 -14.33
N PRO A 50 -18.70 17.33 -15.40
CA PRO A 50 -17.37 16.81 -15.62
C PRO A 50 -16.36 17.62 -14.79
N TYR A 51 -16.71 17.86 -13.53
CA TYR A 51 -15.97 18.69 -12.60
C TYR A 51 -15.31 17.81 -11.56
N PHE A 52 -14.02 18.00 -11.40
CA PHE A 52 -13.26 17.42 -10.32
C PHE A 52 -12.13 18.38 -9.95
N SER A 53 -11.64 18.24 -8.73
CA SER A 53 -10.50 18.98 -8.23
C SER A 53 -9.73 18.09 -7.26
N VAL A 54 -8.43 18.36 -7.15
CA VAL A 54 -7.53 17.71 -6.19
C VAL A 54 -6.82 18.79 -5.40
N GLN A 55 -6.51 18.50 -4.14
CA GLN A 55 -5.85 19.43 -3.23
C GLN A 55 -4.32 19.35 -3.34
N PHE A 56 -3.81 18.22 -3.83
CA PHE A 56 -2.40 17.97 -4.11
C PHE A 56 -1.99 18.40 -5.53
N HIS A 57 -0.69 18.36 -5.80
CA HIS A 57 -0.06 18.74 -7.07
C HIS A 57 0.24 17.47 -7.92
N PRO A 58 -0.62 17.12 -8.91
CA PRO A 58 -0.40 15.97 -9.78
C PRO A 58 0.72 16.18 -10.81
N GLU A 59 1.19 17.42 -11.02
CA GLU A 59 2.31 17.78 -11.88
C GLU A 59 3.68 17.47 -11.29
N HIS A 60 3.72 17.06 -10.01
CA HIS A 60 4.83 16.37 -9.36
C HIS A 60 6.24 16.98 -9.50
N THR A 61 6.35 18.29 -9.72
CA THR A 61 7.64 19.00 -9.80
C THR A 61 8.32 19.08 -8.42
N ALA A 62 9.09 18.03 -8.11
CA ALA A 62 9.66 17.62 -6.81
C ALA A 62 8.81 16.62 -5.98
N GLY A 63 8.00 15.78 -6.62
CA GLY A 63 7.17 14.75 -5.99
C GLY A 63 7.04 13.45 -6.79
N PRO A 64 6.28 12.46 -6.30
CA PRO A 64 5.98 11.22 -7.02
C PRO A 64 5.01 11.45 -8.19
N GLU A 65 5.19 10.70 -9.27
CA GLU A 65 4.41 10.83 -10.52
C GLU A 65 3.09 10.03 -10.51
N ASP A 66 2.75 9.41 -9.38
CA ASP A 66 1.64 8.45 -9.19
C ASP A 66 0.28 8.88 -9.78
N LEU A 67 0.00 10.19 -9.85
CA LEU A 67 -1.30 10.76 -10.25
C LEU A 67 -1.22 11.75 -11.43
N GLU A 68 -0.13 11.74 -12.21
CA GLU A 68 -0.04 12.52 -13.46
C GLU A 68 -1.16 12.15 -14.44
N CYS A 69 -1.61 10.89 -14.40
CA CYS A 69 -2.70 10.37 -15.22
C CYS A 69 -4.04 11.14 -15.07
N LEU A 70 -4.20 11.99 -14.05
CA LEU A 70 -5.34 12.89 -13.92
C LEU A 70 -5.38 13.97 -15.02
N PHE A 71 -4.23 14.35 -15.59
CA PHE A 71 -4.17 15.20 -16.77
C PHE A 71 -4.75 14.50 -18.00
N ASP A 72 -4.47 13.21 -18.21
CA ASP A 72 -5.10 12.43 -19.29
C ASP A 72 -6.61 12.42 -19.14
N VAL A 73 -7.11 12.13 -17.93
CA VAL A 73 -8.54 12.11 -17.62
C VAL A 73 -9.19 13.45 -17.99
N PHE A 74 -8.55 14.57 -17.63
CA PHE A 74 -9.03 15.90 -17.99
C PHE A 74 -9.06 16.10 -19.51
N LEU A 75 -7.96 15.83 -20.20
CA LEU A 75 -7.84 16.01 -21.66
C LEU A 75 -8.82 15.13 -22.44
N GLU A 76 -8.98 13.87 -22.04
CA GLU A 76 -9.95 12.95 -22.63
C GLU A 76 -11.38 13.44 -22.44
N SER A 77 -11.72 13.94 -21.25
CA SER A 77 -13.07 14.46 -20.96
C SER A 77 -13.41 15.70 -21.80
N VAL A 78 -12.42 16.58 -22.04
CA VAL A 78 -12.59 17.71 -22.96
C VAL A 78 -12.77 17.26 -24.40
N LYS A 79 -11.98 16.28 -24.87
CA LYS A 79 -12.09 15.75 -26.23
C LYS A 79 -13.45 15.10 -26.47
N ASP A 80 -13.96 14.33 -25.52
CA ASP A 80 -15.26 13.67 -25.66
C ASP A 80 -16.41 14.67 -25.74
N GLU A 81 -16.36 15.75 -24.96
CA GLU A 81 -17.35 16.84 -25.02
C GLU A 81 -17.30 17.57 -26.38
N ILE A 82 -16.10 17.88 -26.89
CA ILE A 82 -15.93 18.51 -28.22
C ILE A 82 -16.48 17.62 -29.34
N ASN A 83 -16.28 16.31 -29.25
CA ASN A 83 -16.69 15.35 -30.28
C ASN A 83 -18.15 14.89 -30.13
N GLY A 84 -18.88 15.34 -29.11
CA GLY A 84 -20.25 14.90 -28.85
C GLY A 84 -20.37 13.41 -28.51
N CYS A 85 -19.32 12.83 -27.95
CA CYS A 85 -19.31 11.43 -27.51
C CYS A 85 -20.28 11.21 -26.34
N PRO A 86 -20.84 9.99 -26.16
CA PRO A 86 -21.59 9.65 -24.97
C PRO A 86 -20.76 9.89 -23.70
N ARG A 87 -21.35 10.61 -22.76
CA ARG A 87 -20.65 11.05 -21.56
C ARG A 87 -20.48 9.94 -20.55
N ILE A 88 -19.22 9.63 -20.23
CA ILE A 88 -18.85 8.86 -19.05
C ILE A 88 -18.68 9.85 -17.89
N SER A 89 -19.17 9.52 -16.68
CA SER A 89 -18.97 10.39 -15.54
C SER A 89 -17.47 10.55 -15.24
N ILE A 90 -17.04 11.74 -14.83
CA ILE A 90 -15.62 11.98 -14.53
C ILE A 90 -15.12 11.07 -13.41
N LYS A 91 -15.99 10.78 -12.44
CA LYS A 91 -15.77 9.83 -11.35
C LYS A 91 -15.49 8.42 -11.87
N ASP A 92 -16.27 7.93 -12.84
CA ASP A 92 -16.07 6.61 -13.43
C ASP A 92 -14.77 6.56 -14.23
N ARG A 93 -14.46 7.61 -15.00
CA ARG A 93 -13.20 7.70 -15.76
C ARG A 93 -11.98 7.64 -14.83
N ILE A 94 -11.98 8.43 -13.75
CA ILE A 94 -10.93 8.40 -12.74
C ILE A 94 -10.86 7.02 -12.08
N THR A 95 -12.00 6.46 -11.70
CA THR A 95 -12.05 5.12 -11.09
C THR A 95 -11.47 4.05 -12.00
N GLN A 96 -11.81 4.06 -13.29
CA GLN A 96 -11.24 3.14 -14.28
C GLN A 96 -9.74 3.33 -14.43
N LYS A 97 -9.26 4.57 -14.61
CA LYS A 97 -7.84 4.89 -14.76
C LYS A 97 -7.02 4.49 -13.54
N LEU A 98 -7.58 4.64 -12.34
CA LEU A 98 -6.93 4.29 -11.08
C LEU A 98 -7.16 2.84 -10.64
N THR A 99 -8.00 2.07 -11.32
CA THR A 99 -8.23 0.66 -10.95
C THR A 99 -6.98 -0.15 -11.25
N TYR A 100 -6.55 -0.96 -10.29
CA TYR A 100 -5.47 -1.91 -10.46
C TYR A 100 -5.98 -3.32 -10.22
N GLN A 101 -5.76 -4.20 -11.19
CA GLN A 101 -6.01 -5.63 -11.05
C GLN A 101 -4.65 -6.35 -11.00
N PRO A 102 -4.30 -7.01 -9.89
CA PRO A 102 -3.06 -7.76 -9.81
C PRO A 102 -3.13 -8.97 -10.77
N ALA A 103 -2.02 -9.29 -11.41
CA ALA A 103 -1.93 -10.43 -12.34
C ALA A 103 -2.21 -11.78 -11.63
N VAL A 104 -1.96 -11.84 -10.32
CA VAL A 104 -2.26 -12.98 -9.47
C VAL A 104 -3.17 -12.49 -8.34
N PRO A 105 -4.32 -13.15 -8.07
CA PRO A 105 -5.17 -12.79 -6.96
C PRO A 105 -4.39 -12.85 -5.64
N VAL A 106 -4.48 -11.79 -4.83
CA VAL A 106 -3.86 -11.75 -3.51
C VAL A 106 -4.59 -12.76 -2.62
N ALA A 107 -3.90 -13.79 -2.17
CA ALA A 107 -4.46 -14.78 -1.26
C ALA A 107 -4.83 -14.11 0.07
N VAL A 108 -6.12 -14.16 0.43
CA VAL A 108 -6.64 -13.55 1.68
C VAL A 108 -6.55 -14.51 2.86
N ASN A 109 -6.18 -15.77 2.62
CA ASN A 109 -6.10 -16.79 3.67
C ASN A 109 -4.89 -16.54 4.57
N ARG A 110 -5.16 -16.08 5.80
CA ARG A 110 -4.14 -15.91 6.82
C ARG A 110 -3.63 -17.27 7.30
N PRO A 111 -2.31 -17.53 7.28
CA PRO A 111 -1.76 -18.78 7.80
C PRO A 111 -1.90 -18.81 9.31
N LYS A 112 -2.19 -20.00 9.88
CA LYS A 112 -2.18 -20.19 11.34
C LYS A 112 -0.77 -20.29 11.92
N LYS A 113 0.19 -20.68 11.06
CA LYS A 113 1.55 -21.03 11.43
C LYS A 113 2.49 -20.71 10.27
N VAL A 114 3.62 -20.08 10.57
CA VAL A 114 4.67 -19.73 9.60
C VAL A 114 6.02 -20.21 10.08
N LEU A 115 6.75 -20.89 9.20
CA LEU A 115 8.15 -21.24 9.37
C LEU A 115 9.02 -20.11 8.78
N ILE A 116 9.96 -19.61 9.57
CA ILE A 116 10.89 -18.55 9.20
C ILE A 116 12.28 -19.17 9.16
N LEU A 117 12.96 -18.98 8.03
CA LEU A 117 14.35 -19.38 7.84
C LEU A 117 15.23 -18.19 8.23
N GLY A 118 16.10 -18.40 9.22
CA GLY A 118 17.05 -17.41 9.70
C GLY A 118 18.21 -17.18 8.72
N SER A 119 19.24 -16.49 9.21
CA SER A 119 20.42 -16.14 8.42
C SER A 119 21.34 -17.33 8.11
N GLY A 120 21.31 -18.38 8.92
CA GLY A 120 22.22 -19.52 8.80
C GLY A 120 23.51 -19.30 9.59
N GLY A 121 24.61 -19.92 9.15
CA GLY A 121 25.93 -19.67 9.73
C GLY A 121 26.47 -18.31 9.26
N LEU A 122 27.26 -17.64 10.12
CA LEU A 122 27.91 -16.38 9.76
C LEU A 122 28.86 -16.58 8.57
N SER A 123 28.55 -15.93 7.45
CA SER A 123 29.38 -15.92 6.25
C SER A 123 29.96 -14.53 6.03
N ILE A 124 31.16 -14.42 5.45
CA ILE A 124 31.77 -13.12 5.14
C ILE A 124 30.84 -12.38 4.15
N GLY A 125 30.42 -11.17 4.51
CA GLY A 125 29.44 -10.39 3.73
C GLY A 125 27.98 -10.62 4.11
N GLN A 126 27.69 -11.60 4.96
CA GLN A 126 26.36 -11.87 5.52
C GLN A 126 26.35 -11.47 7.00
N ALA A 127 26.17 -10.17 7.27
CA ALA A 127 26.13 -9.61 8.61
C ALA A 127 24.79 -9.92 9.33
N GLY A 128 24.65 -9.44 10.58
CA GLY A 128 23.45 -9.61 11.42
C GLY A 128 22.17 -8.91 10.93
N GLU A 129 22.15 -8.36 9.72
CA GLU A 129 20.98 -7.71 9.11
C GLU A 129 19.81 -8.69 8.94
N PHE A 130 20.10 -9.93 8.57
CA PHE A 130 19.08 -10.97 8.39
C PHE A 130 18.47 -11.43 9.70
N ASP A 131 19.23 -11.40 10.80
CA ASP A 131 18.70 -11.70 12.13
C ASP A 131 17.74 -10.61 12.61
N TYR A 132 18.03 -9.34 12.28
CA TYR A 132 17.14 -8.22 12.57
C TYR A 132 15.85 -8.29 11.74
N SER A 133 15.98 -8.45 10.42
CA SER A 133 14.83 -8.57 9.51
C SER A 133 13.91 -9.74 9.87
N GLY A 134 14.49 -10.91 10.18
CA GLY A 134 13.72 -12.06 10.63
C GLY A 134 13.04 -11.85 11.99
N SER A 135 13.65 -11.08 12.91
CA SER A 135 13.00 -10.69 14.18
C SER A 135 11.80 -9.76 13.96
N GLN A 136 11.89 -8.82 13.01
CA GLN A 136 10.75 -7.96 12.64
C GLN A 136 9.61 -8.78 12.01
N ALA A 137 9.94 -9.76 11.16
CA ALA A 137 8.95 -10.68 10.61
C ALA A 137 8.24 -11.48 11.70
N ILE A 138 8.97 -12.00 12.69
CA ILE A 138 8.41 -12.70 13.84
C ILE A 138 7.46 -11.78 14.63
N LYS A 139 7.88 -10.54 14.89
CA LYS A 139 7.05 -9.55 15.60
C LYS A 139 5.74 -9.27 14.88
N ALA A 140 5.79 -8.98 13.57
CA ALA A 140 4.60 -8.72 12.76
C ALA A 140 3.63 -9.92 12.74
N LEU A 141 4.16 -11.14 12.61
CA LEU A 141 3.34 -12.35 12.65
C LEU A 141 2.69 -12.57 14.03
N LYS A 142 3.40 -12.26 15.11
CA LYS A 142 2.86 -12.33 16.48
C LYS A 142 1.76 -11.31 16.73
N GLU A 143 1.91 -10.08 16.25
CA GLU A 143 0.85 -9.04 16.33
C GLU A 143 -0.44 -9.51 15.64
N GLU A 144 -0.32 -10.28 14.56
CA GLU A 144 -1.44 -10.90 13.86
C GLU A 144 -1.88 -12.26 14.45
N SER A 145 -1.38 -12.65 15.63
CA SER A 145 -1.68 -13.94 16.30
C SER A 145 -1.34 -15.19 15.48
N ILE A 146 -0.31 -15.11 14.65
CA ILE A 146 0.20 -16.21 13.82
C ILE A 146 1.34 -16.92 14.55
N GLN A 147 1.28 -18.25 14.65
CA GLN A 147 2.32 -19.02 15.32
C GLN A 147 3.63 -19.00 14.49
N THR A 148 4.74 -18.70 15.14
CA THR A 148 6.05 -18.56 14.50
C THR A 148 7.01 -19.69 14.89
N LEU A 149 7.58 -20.36 13.90
CA LEU A 149 8.67 -21.33 14.06
C LEU A 149 9.90 -20.77 13.36
N LEU A 150 11.05 -20.81 14.02
CA LEU A 150 12.32 -20.32 13.49
C LEU A 150 13.31 -21.47 13.35
N ILE A 151 13.95 -21.58 12.19
CA ILE A 151 15.17 -22.36 12.01
C ILE A 151 16.34 -21.41 11.89
N ASN A 152 17.26 -21.42 12.85
CA ASN A 152 18.50 -20.66 12.76
C ASN A 152 19.61 -21.38 13.55
N PRO A 153 20.71 -21.84 12.91
CA PRO A 153 21.81 -22.49 13.59
C PRO A 153 22.68 -21.52 14.41
N ASN A 154 22.59 -20.21 14.17
CA ASN A 154 23.34 -19.21 14.93
C ASN A 154 22.73 -19.04 16.33
N ILE A 155 23.41 -19.57 17.34
CA ILE A 155 23.00 -19.43 18.76
C ILE A 155 23.28 -18.05 19.35
N ALA A 156 24.14 -17.26 18.71
CA ALA A 156 24.64 -15.99 19.24
C ALA A 156 23.90 -14.79 18.64
N THR A 157 22.57 -14.84 18.61
CA THR A 157 21.74 -13.76 18.07
C THR A 157 20.47 -13.50 18.88
N VAL A 158 19.97 -12.26 18.84
CA VAL A 158 18.71 -11.88 19.50
C VAL A 158 17.53 -12.61 18.86
N GLN A 159 17.62 -12.97 17.58
CA GLN A 159 16.56 -13.68 16.86
C GLN A 159 16.21 -15.03 17.50
N THR A 160 17.19 -15.72 18.08
CA THR A 160 17.02 -17.05 18.72
C THR A 160 16.81 -16.95 20.24
N SER A 161 16.68 -15.73 20.78
CA SER A 161 16.41 -15.52 22.20
C SER A 161 15.05 -16.08 22.62
N LYS A 162 14.97 -16.53 23.88
CA LYS A 162 13.75 -17.09 24.45
C LYS A 162 12.60 -16.08 24.35
N GLY A 163 11.49 -16.50 23.75
CA GLY A 163 10.29 -15.68 23.59
C GLY A 163 10.24 -14.86 22.29
N MET A 164 11.32 -14.83 21.49
CA MET A 164 11.28 -14.19 20.17
C MET A 164 10.32 -14.94 19.24
N ALA A 165 10.64 -16.17 18.84
CA ALA A 165 9.70 -17.09 18.16
C ALA A 165 8.99 -18.02 19.17
N ASP A 166 7.87 -18.64 18.76
CA ASP A 166 7.17 -19.62 19.62
C ASP A 166 7.93 -20.95 19.73
N LYS A 167 8.62 -21.33 18.65
CA LYS A 167 9.54 -22.47 18.62
C LYS A 167 10.78 -22.12 17.83
N VAL A 168 11.95 -22.49 18.37
CA VAL A 168 13.25 -22.34 17.70
C VAL A 168 13.88 -23.71 17.50
N TYR A 169 14.38 -23.95 16.30
CA TYR A 169 15.17 -25.10 15.90
C TYR A 169 16.58 -24.63 15.55
N PHE A 170 17.55 -25.13 16.29
CA PHE A 170 18.97 -24.89 16.02
C PHE A 170 19.48 -25.92 15.02
N LEU A 171 18.95 -25.86 13.80
CA LEU A 171 19.30 -26.76 12.70
C LEU A 171 19.94 -25.97 11.55
N PRO A 172 20.86 -26.59 10.77
CA PRO A 172 21.37 -25.99 9.54
C PRO A 172 20.23 -25.68 8.56
N ILE A 173 20.34 -24.56 7.85
CA ILE A 173 19.37 -24.19 6.80
C ILE A 173 19.76 -24.90 5.51
N THR A 174 19.46 -26.20 5.44
CA THR A 174 19.57 -27.00 4.22
C THR A 174 18.24 -27.68 3.93
N PRO A 175 17.91 -28.01 2.66
CA PRO A 175 16.62 -28.62 2.30
C PRO A 175 16.27 -29.83 3.17
N ASN A 176 17.24 -30.73 3.38
CA ASN A 176 17.07 -31.95 4.17
C ASN A 176 16.62 -31.70 5.63
N TYR A 177 17.03 -30.59 6.25
CA TYR A 177 16.65 -30.25 7.63
C TYR A 177 15.36 -29.44 7.70
N VAL A 178 15.02 -28.70 6.63
CA VAL A 178 13.79 -27.91 6.57
C VAL A 178 12.57 -28.78 6.26
N GLU A 179 12.75 -29.89 5.54
CA GLU A 179 11.68 -30.85 5.18
C GLU A 179 11.26 -31.81 6.31
N GLN A 180 12.04 -31.90 7.39
CA GLN A 180 11.76 -32.76 8.56
C GLN A 180 10.81 -32.10 9.56
#